data_AF-A0A401Q7X2-F1
#
_entry.id   AF-A0A401Q7X2-F1
#
_cell.length_a   1.000
_cell.length_b   1.000
_cell.length_c   1.000
_cell.angle_alpha   90.00
_cell.angle_beta   90.00
_cell.angle_gamma   90.00
#
_symmetry.space_group_name_H-M   'P 1'
#
loop_
_entity.id
_entity.type
_entity.pdbx_description
1 polymer ?
#
loop_
_entity_poly.entity_id
_entity_poly.type
_entity_poly.pdbx_seq_one_letter_code
_entity_poly.pdbx_strand_id
1 'polypeptide(L)'
;GDVRFHCPRFFDKDRPYYPITFPTPASFIQVPGLPLQNQLSVNFTFRSLDTSGLLLFSNFSEGAGWLEMGLSEGQINISFQQTGKKRLEFAAGYNLTDGHWHSVQLLARMDSVVVVIDEKEDSPVRINHALRVQTGDQYYFGGCPSSVRNLGCFSNVSVFHGCMQRIHVDNYLVDLELVKRRKLGRYAEMLFNTCGITDRCTPNLCEHGGICLQTSENFVCDCERTGYKGPTCHNCE
;
A
#
# COMPACT_ATOMS: atom_id res chain seq x y z
N GLY A 1 47.52 -26.34 -12.83
CA GLY A 1 47.18 -25.06 -12.20
C GLY A 1 45.70 -25.09 -11.90
N ASP A 2 45.34 -25.03 -10.63
CA ASP A 2 43.97 -25.20 -10.15
C ASP A 2 43.22 -23.85 -10.30
N VAL A 3 42.25 -23.79 -11.22
CA VAL A 3 41.51 -22.56 -11.52
C VAL A 3 40.27 -22.51 -10.62
N ARG A 4 40.34 -21.71 -9.56
CA ARG A 4 39.19 -21.46 -8.67
C ARG A 4 38.31 -20.33 -9.21
N PHE A 5 37.14 -20.70 -9.70
CA PHE A 5 36.09 -19.74 -10.03
C PHE A 5 35.46 -19.20 -8.75
N HIS A 6 35.66 -17.90 -8.50
CA HIS A 6 34.95 -17.19 -7.44
C HIS A 6 33.69 -16.57 -8.05
N CYS A 7 32.51 -16.97 -7.58
CA CYS A 7 31.30 -16.21 -7.84
C CYS A 7 31.44 -14.84 -7.16
N PRO A 8 31.39 -13.71 -7.89
CA PRO A 8 31.32 -12.42 -7.26
C PRO A 8 30.05 -12.40 -6.42
N ARG A 9 30.18 -12.11 -5.12
CA ARG A 9 29.02 -11.68 -4.34
C ARG A 9 28.58 -10.37 -4.98
N PHE A 10 27.54 -10.42 -5.81
CA PHE A 10 26.81 -9.22 -6.20
C PHE A 10 26.34 -8.59 -4.89
N PHE A 11 26.97 -7.47 -4.51
CA PHE A 11 26.51 -6.70 -3.39
C PHE A 11 25.09 -6.24 -3.71
N ASP A 12 24.15 -6.54 -2.83
CA ASP A 12 22.72 -6.17 -2.92
C ASP A 12 22.50 -4.64 -3.03
N LYS A 13 23.58 -3.85 -2.88
CA LYS A 13 23.58 -2.39 -2.93
C LYS A 13 23.46 -1.80 -4.34
N ASP A 14 23.72 -2.58 -5.40
CA ASP A 14 23.74 -2.08 -6.79
C ASP A 14 22.57 -2.58 -7.64
N ARG A 15 21.59 -3.28 -7.05
CA ARG A 15 20.38 -3.68 -7.79
C ARG A 15 19.43 -2.48 -7.84
N PRO A 16 19.17 -1.87 -9.01
CA PRO A 16 18.11 -0.88 -9.12
C PRO A 16 16.79 -1.53 -8.72
N TYR A 17 16.14 -0.98 -7.70
CA TYR A 17 14.79 -1.38 -7.34
C TYR A 17 13.84 -0.82 -8.40
N TYR A 18 13.33 -1.71 -9.25
CA TYR A 18 12.40 -1.32 -10.29
C TYR A 18 10.99 -1.21 -9.72
N PRO A 19 10.33 -0.05 -9.86
CA PRO A 19 8.98 0.13 -9.34
C PRO A 19 7.95 -0.57 -10.22
N ILE A 20 6.78 -0.79 -9.64
CA ILE A 20 5.54 -1.17 -10.33
C ILE A 20 4.54 -0.04 -10.19
N THR A 21 3.76 0.22 -11.23
CA THR A 21 2.62 1.16 -11.22
C THR A 21 1.32 0.36 -11.19
N PHE A 22 0.34 0.85 -10.42
CA PHE A 22 -1.04 0.39 -10.35
C PHE A 22 -1.92 1.38 -11.14
N PRO A 23 -2.01 1.28 -12.48
CA PRO A 23 -2.63 2.32 -13.32
C PRO A 23 -4.15 2.33 -13.33
N THR A 24 -4.81 1.25 -12.90
CA THR A 24 -6.25 1.07 -13.04
C THR A 24 -6.89 0.54 -11.76
N PRO A 25 -8.22 0.72 -11.59
CA PRO A 25 -8.94 0.08 -10.49
C PRO A 25 -8.85 -1.44 -10.42
N ALA A 26 -8.56 -2.12 -11.52
CA ALA A 26 -8.37 -3.57 -11.53
C ALA A 26 -6.93 -3.99 -11.17
N SER A 27 -6.02 -3.04 -10.96
CA SER A 27 -4.62 -3.30 -10.68
C SER A 27 -4.41 -3.90 -9.30
N PHE A 28 -3.68 -5.01 -9.25
CA PHE A 28 -3.20 -5.60 -7.99
C PHE A 28 -1.99 -6.48 -8.26
N ILE A 29 -1.22 -6.72 -7.19
CA ILE A 29 -0.35 -7.89 -7.12
C ILE A 29 -0.75 -8.73 -5.91
N GLN A 30 -0.69 -10.03 -6.08
CA GLN A 30 -0.85 -11.02 -5.04
C GLN A 30 0.47 -11.78 -4.98
N VAL A 31 1.08 -11.83 -3.80
CA VAL A 31 2.35 -12.55 -3.56
C VAL A 31 2.15 -13.56 -2.44
N PRO A 32 2.85 -14.71 -2.50
CA PRO A 32 2.78 -15.69 -1.43
C PRO A 32 3.51 -15.18 -0.18
N GLY A 33 3.01 -15.60 0.98
CA GLY A 33 3.65 -15.44 2.27
C GLY A 33 3.88 -16.77 2.97
N LEU A 34 4.44 -16.71 4.17
CA LEU A 34 4.63 -17.88 5.02
C LEU A 34 3.42 -18.04 5.93
N PRO A 35 2.61 -19.11 5.80
CA PRO A 35 1.47 -19.32 6.68
C PRO A 35 1.92 -19.73 8.10
N LEU A 36 1.02 -19.57 9.06
CA LEU A 36 1.14 -20.01 10.46
C LEU A 36 2.33 -19.41 11.23
N GLN A 37 2.85 -18.27 10.79
CA GLN A 37 3.88 -17.53 11.54
C GLN A 37 3.24 -16.66 12.62
N ASN A 38 3.83 -16.67 13.82
CA ASN A 38 3.37 -15.85 14.95
C ASN A 38 3.80 -14.37 14.86
N GLN A 39 4.37 -13.98 13.72
CA GLN A 39 4.84 -12.64 13.43
C GLN A 39 4.54 -12.34 11.97
N LEU A 40 3.84 -11.24 11.73
CA LEU A 40 3.67 -10.66 10.40
C LEU A 40 4.66 -9.52 10.24
N SER A 41 5.39 -9.51 9.12
CA SER A 41 6.28 -8.42 8.76
C SER A 41 6.10 -8.05 7.30
N VAL A 42 5.77 -6.78 7.05
CA VAL A 42 5.63 -6.24 5.70
C VAL A 42 6.37 -4.92 5.61
N ASN A 43 7.20 -4.75 4.58
CA ASN A 43 7.90 -3.50 4.29
C ASN A 43 7.74 -3.18 2.81
N PHE A 44 7.38 -1.95 2.47
CA PHE A 44 7.38 -1.50 1.08
C PHE A 44 7.57 0.01 1.03
N THR A 45 7.95 0.51 -0.14
CA THR A 45 7.94 1.94 -0.45
C THR A 45 6.84 2.21 -1.45
N PHE A 46 6.04 3.25 -1.24
CA PHE A 46 4.98 3.65 -2.16
C PHE A 46 5.08 5.13 -2.51
N ARG A 47 4.42 5.51 -3.59
CA ARG A 47 4.31 6.88 -4.07
C ARG A 47 2.92 7.07 -4.67
N SER A 48 2.17 8.07 -4.20
CA SER A 48 0.85 8.41 -4.73
C SER A 48 0.55 9.90 -4.55
N LEU A 49 -0.41 10.38 -5.35
CA LEU A 49 -1.04 11.69 -5.22
C LEU A 49 -2.52 11.56 -4.80
N ASP A 50 -3.02 10.34 -4.73
CA ASP A 50 -4.44 10.07 -4.47
C ASP A 50 -4.68 10.03 -2.97
N THR A 51 -5.75 10.70 -2.51
CA THR A 51 -6.04 10.85 -1.08
C THR A 51 -6.53 9.58 -0.39
N SER A 52 -6.85 8.53 -1.15
CA SER A 52 -7.28 7.23 -0.63
C SER A 52 -6.82 6.08 -1.52
N GLY A 53 -6.64 4.90 -0.94
CA GLY A 53 -6.32 3.69 -1.70
C GLY A 53 -5.82 2.53 -0.83
N LEU A 54 -6.23 1.31 -1.16
CA LEU A 54 -5.82 0.10 -0.47
C LEU A 54 -4.35 -0.24 -0.75
N LEU A 55 -3.49 -0.10 0.26
CA LEU A 55 -2.08 -0.44 0.13
C LEU A 55 -1.84 -1.95 0.26
N LEU A 56 -2.42 -2.57 1.28
CA LEU A 56 -2.19 -3.96 1.64
C LEU A 56 -3.44 -4.62 2.22
N PHE A 57 -3.69 -5.86 1.83
CA PHE A 57 -4.66 -6.76 2.46
C PHE A 57 -4.04 -8.15 2.65
N SER A 58 -4.28 -8.79 3.79
CA SER A 58 -3.91 -10.19 4.04
C SER A 58 -4.90 -10.84 5.00
N ASN A 59 -5.27 -12.09 4.72
CA ASN A 59 -5.99 -12.91 5.70
C ASN A 59 -5.02 -13.49 6.73
N PHE A 60 -5.53 -13.80 7.91
CA PHE A 60 -4.89 -14.68 8.86
C PHE A 60 -5.24 -16.14 8.58
N SER A 61 -4.40 -17.05 9.06
CA SER A 61 -4.61 -18.48 8.88
C SER A 61 -5.96 -18.93 9.43
N GLU A 62 -6.52 -19.98 8.83
CA GLU A 62 -7.73 -20.66 9.32
C GLU A 62 -8.96 -19.75 9.49
N GLY A 63 -9.02 -18.63 8.75
CA GLY A 63 -10.14 -17.68 8.85
C GLY A 63 -10.18 -16.92 10.18
N ALA A 64 -9.04 -16.81 10.87
CA ALA A 64 -8.94 -16.13 12.17
C ALA A 64 -9.15 -14.61 12.09
N GLY A 65 -9.19 -14.04 10.88
CA GLY A 65 -9.34 -12.61 10.66
C GLY A 65 -8.54 -12.10 9.46
N TRP A 66 -8.31 -10.80 9.42
CA TRP A 66 -7.54 -10.14 8.37
C TRP A 66 -6.84 -8.87 8.86
N LEU A 67 -5.85 -8.46 8.08
CA LEU A 67 -5.15 -7.18 8.12
C LEU A 67 -5.54 -6.38 6.86
N GLU A 68 -5.87 -5.12 7.04
CA GLU A 68 -6.04 -4.14 5.98
C GLU A 68 -5.21 -2.89 6.29
N MET A 69 -4.54 -2.34 5.29
CA MET A 69 -3.81 -1.08 5.36
C MET A 69 -4.19 -0.24 4.15
N GLY A 70 -4.71 0.97 4.37
CA GLY A 70 -5.14 1.89 3.33
C GLY A 70 -4.64 3.30 3.56
N LEU A 71 -4.53 4.07 2.49
CA LEU A 71 -4.39 5.52 2.53
C LEU A 71 -5.75 6.16 2.79
N SER A 72 -5.76 7.17 3.64
CA SER A 72 -6.90 8.06 3.86
C SER A 72 -6.38 9.42 4.29
N GLU A 73 -6.73 10.48 3.56
CA GLU A 73 -6.43 11.87 3.91
C GLU A 73 -4.93 12.12 4.22
N GLY A 74 -4.04 11.49 3.44
CA GLY A 74 -2.60 11.63 3.62
C GLY A 74 -2.01 10.85 4.80
N GLN A 75 -2.80 10.00 5.47
CA GLN A 75 -2.34 9.08 6.51
C GLN A 75 -2.49 7.63 6.07
N ILE A 76 -1.79 6.72 6.75
CA ILE A 76 -1.99 5.27 6.61
C ILE A 76 -2.87 4.78 7.74
N ASN A 77 -4.04 4.27 7.40
CA ASN A 77 -4.98 3.64 8.32
C ASN A 77 -4.78 2.13 8.28
N ILE A 78 -4.64 1.51 9.45
CA ILE A 78 -4.38 0.09 9.60
C ILE A 78 -5.49 -0.51 10.46
N SER A 79 -6.10 -1.58 9.96
CA SER A 79 -7.13 -2.33 10.67
C SER A 79 -6.75 -3.81 10.81
N PHE A 80 -6.96 -4.33 12.01
CA PHE A 80 -6.90 -5.75 12.33
C PHE A 80 -8.28 -6.20 12.76
N GLN A 81 -8.89 -7.11 12.01
CA GLN A 81 -10.10 -7.81 12.45
C GLN A 81 -9.71 -9.21 12.89
N GLN A 82 -10.20 -9.65 14.05
CA GLN A 82 -10.14 -11.05 14.47
C GLN A 82 -11.54 -11.58 14.73
N THR A 83 -11.76 -12.86 14.44
CA THR A 83 -13.04 -13.52 14.71
C THR A 83 -13.39 -13.42 16.20
N GLY A 84 -14.56 -12.89 16.52
CA GLY A 84 -15.04 -12.73 17.90
C GLY A 84 -14.39 -11.61 18.72
N LYS A 85 -13.58 -10.74 18.11
CA LYS A 85 -12.99 -9.57 18.79
C LYS A 85 -13.44 -8.25 18.17
N LYS A 86 -13.39 -7.19 18.97
CA LYS A 86 -13.51 -5.82 18.47
C LYS A 86 -12.36 -5.55 17.49
N ARG A 87 -12.67 -4.86 16.41
CA ARG A 87 -11.68 -4.42 15.43
C ARG A 87 -10.69 -3.44 16.07
N LEU A 88 -9.41 -3.64 15.82
CA LEU A 88 -8.34 -2.69 16.16
C LEU A 88 -8.08 -1.82 14.93
N GLU A 89 -8.17 -0.52 15.08
CA GLU A 89 -7.93 0.47 14.01
C GLU A 89 -7.08 1.62 14.55
N PHE A 90 -6.08 2.06 13.79
CA PHE A 90 -5.25 3.21 14.12
C PHE A 90 -4.62 3.80 12.86
N ALA A 91 -4.21 5.08 12.93
CA ALA A 91 -3.56 5.80 11.84
C ALA A 91 -2.07 6.04 12.12
N ALA A 92 -1.27 6.18 11.06
CA ALA A 92 0.15 6.49 11.13
C ALA A 92 0.57 7.45 10.02
N GLY A 93 1.52 8.35 10.35
CA GLY A 93 2.07 9.33 9.41
C GLY A 93 1.12 10.49 9.07
N TYR A 94 1.58 11.35 8.18
CA TYR A 94 0.86 12.52 7.67
C TYR A 94 1.47 12.95 6.34
N ASN A 95 0.67 13.60 5.48
CA ASN A 95 1.09 14.13 4.18
C ASN A 95 1.79 13.09 3.28
N LEU A 96 1.28 11.86 3.26
CA LEU A 96 1.88 10.73 2.53
C LEU A 96 1.42 10.60 1.07
N THR A 97 0.64 11.57 0.59
CA THR A 97 0.06 11.62 -0.76
C THR A 97 0.58 12.84 -1.52
N ASP A 98 1.84 13.22 -1.26
CA ASP A 98 2.49 14.43 -1.78
C ASP A 98 3.26 14.20 -3.08
N GLY A 99 3.13 13.00 -3.67
CA GLY A 99 3.85 12.61 -4.87
C GLY A 99 5.33 12.30 -4.66
N HIS A 100 5.81 12.14 -3.42
CA HIS A 100 7.14 11.60 -3.10
C HIS A 100 7.07 10.12 -2.70
N TRP A 101 8.24 9.49 -2.59
CA TRP A 101 8.36 8.11 -2.13
C TRP A 101 8.36 8.08 -0.60
N HIS A 102 7.46 7.28 -0.01
CA HIS A 102 7.39 7.02 1.42
C HIS A 102 7.62 5.54 1.73
N SER A 103 8.39 5.24 2.77
CA SER A 103 8.62 3.86 3.22
C SER A 103 7.72 3.51 4.40
N VAL A 104 7.15 2.31 4.38
CA VAL A 104 6.28 1.79 5.44
C VAL A 104 6.84 0.47 5.92
N GLN A 105 7.02 0.33 7.22
CA GLN A 105 7.38 -0.94 7.86
C GLN A 105 6.33 -1.29 8.89
N LEU A 106 5.66 -2.43 8.73
CA LEU A 106 4.71 -2.99 9.67
C LEU A 106 5.30 -4.26 10.28
N LEU A 107 5.32 -4.31 11.61
CA LEU A 107 5.67 -5.49 12.39
C LEU A 107 4.56 -5.76 13.40
N ALA A 108 3.87 -6.88 13.24
CA ALA A 108 2.85 -7.32 14.17
C ALA A 108 3.25 -8.64 14.82
N ARG A 109 3.21 -8.69 16.15
CA ARG A 109 3.51 -9.85 17.00
C ARG A 109 2.39 -10.01 18.03
N MET A 110 2.50 -11.02 18.88
CA MET A 110 1.59 -11.19 20.00
C MET A 110 1.50 -9.89 20.83
N ASP A 111 0.29 -9.38 20.93
CA ASP A 111 -0.11 -8.20 21.68
C ASP A 111 0.61 -6.88 21.35
N SER A 112 1.36 -6.84 20.24
CA SER A 112 2.16 -5.68 19.85
C SER A 112 2.16 -5.45 18.35
N VAL A 113 1.84 -4.23 17.94
CA VAL A 113 1.97 -3.76 16.55
C VAL A 113 2.86 -2.53 16.53
N VAL A 114 3.78 -2.50 15.57
CA VAL A 114 4.73 -1.42 15.36
C VAL A 114 4.68 -1.02 13.90
N VAL A 115 4.51 0.27 13.66
CA VAL A 115 4.52 0.85 12.32
C VAL A 115 5.54 1.97 12.27
N VAL A 116 6.42 1.94 11.28
CA VAL A 116 7.46 2.95 11.07
C VAL A 116 7.28 3.55 9.68
N ILE A 117 7.29 4.88 9.60
CA ILE A 117 7.12 5.63 8.36
C ILE A 117 8.39 6.46 8.09
N ASP A 118 8.92 6.37 6.88
CA ASP A 118 10.11 7.10 6.41
C ASP A 118 11.37 6.91 7.28
N GLU A 119 11.43 5.84 8.08
CA GLU A 119 12.56 5.52 8.96
C GLU A 119 12.96 6.64 9.95
N LYS A 120 12.04 7.57 10.26
CA LYS A 120 12.29 8.68 11.18
C LYS A 120 12.24 8.18 12.63
N GLU A 121 13.15 8.65 13.49
CA GLU A 121 13.25 8.23 14.90
C GLU A 121 11.95 8.41 15.70
N ASP A 122 11.18 9.47 15.41
CA ASP A 122 9.90 9.78 16.06
C ASP A 122 8.67 9.20 15.34
N SER A 123 8.85 8.50 14.22
CA SER A 123 7.73 7.88 13.48
C SER A 123 7.13 6.58 14.05
N PRO A 124 7.81 5.78 14.91
CA PRO A 124 7.26 4.50 15.33
C PRO A 124 5.95 4.64 16.11
N VAL A 125 4.82 4.27 15.48
CA VAL A 125 3.54 4.09 16.16
C VAL A 125 3.53 2.71 16.78
N ARG A 126 3.43 2.65 18.11
CA ARG A 126 3.41 1.40 18.88
C ARG A 126 2.05 1.21 19.53
N ILE A 127 1.40 0.10 19.19
CA ILE A 127 0.11 -0.28 19.73
C ILE A 127 0.28 -1.55 20.56
N ASN A 128 -0.05 -1.47 21.85
CA ASN A 128 -0.14 -2.62 22.73
C ASN A 128 -1.62 -2.96 22.90
N HIS A 129 -2.08 -4.03 22.25
CA HIS A 129 -3.49 -4.41 22.23
C HIS A 129 -3.61 -5.92 22.10
N ALA A 130 -4.62 -6.53 22.72
CA ALA A 130 -4.83 -7.98 22.72
C ALA A 130 -5.01 -8.53 21.28
N LEU A 131 -3.92 -8.95 20.65
CA LEU A 131 -3.82 -9.31 19.24
C LEU A 131 -3.05 -10.62 19.12
N ARG A 132 -3.62 -11.55 18.36
CA ARG A 132 -2.93 -12.80 17.98
C ARG A 132 -2.76 -12.84 16.48
N VAL A 133 -1.52 -12.82 16.02
CA VAL A 133 -1.24 -12.91 14.59
C VAL A 133 -0.79 -14.32 14.27
N GLN A 134 -1.50 -14.96 13.35
CA GLN A 134 -1.01 -16.12 12.62
C GLN A 134 -1.17 -15.79 11.14
N THR A 135 -0.06 -15.63 10.45
CA THR A 135 -0.04 -15.20 9.05
C THR A 135 -0.79 -16.19 8.16
N GLY A 136 -1.52 -15.66 7.18
CA GLY A 136 -2.02 -16.44 6.06
C GLY A 136 -0.92 -16.71 5.03
N ASP A 137 -1.32 -17.25 3.89
CA ASP A 137 -0.43 -17.65 2.80
C ASP A 137 -0.40 -16.63 1.64
N GLN A 138 -1.28 -15.62 1.63
CA GLN A 138 -1.39 -14.66 0.53
C GLN A 138 -1.46 -13.21 1.02
N TYR A 139 -0.66 -12.35 0.41
CA TYR A 139 -0.66 -10.91 0.60
C TYR A 139 -1.04 -10.21 -0.71
N TYR A 140 -1.97 -9.26 -0.63
CA TYR A 140 -2.46 -8.48 -1.77
C TYR A 140 -2.02 -7.03 -1.61
N PHE A 141 -1.43 -6.46 -2.66
CA PHE A 141 -1.04 -5.05 -2.70
C PHE A 141 -1.82 -4.32 -3.78
N GLY A 142 -2.20 -3.08 -3.47
CA GLY A 142 -2.83 -2.13 -4.37
C GLY A 142 -4.33 -2.32 -4.62
N GLY A 143 -4.87 -3.53 -4.45
CA GLY A 143 -6.28 -3.74 -4.71
C GLY A 143 -6.80 -5.15 -4.39
N CYS A 144 -8.12 -5.23 -4.20
CA CYS A 144 -8.90 -6.46 -4.10
C CYS A 144 -10.02 -6.48 -5.16
N PRO A 145 -9.74 -6.74 -6.46
CA PRO A 145 -10.79 -6.77 -7.46
C PRO A 145 -11.88 -7.79 -7.15
N SER A 146 -13.12 -7.50 -7.55
CA SER A 146 -14.29 -8.36 -7.35
C SER A 146 -14.09 -9.79 -7.88
N SER A 147 -13.32 -9.93 -8.96
CA SER A 147 -12.96 -11.22 -9.56
C SER A 147 -12.10 -12.11 -8.66
N VAL A 148 -11.41 -11.52 -7.68
CA VAL A 148 -10.56 -12.21 -6.70
C VAL A 148 -11.08 -12.10 -5.26
N ARG A 149 -12.25 -11.47 -5.03
CA ARG A 149 -12.91 -11.45 -3.70
C ARG A 149 -13.19 -12.84 -3.17
N ASN A 150 -13.70 -13.73 -4.03
CA ASN A 150 -13.96 -15.13 -3.67
C ASN A 150 -12.67 -15.91 -3.30
N LEU A 151 -11.49 -15.35 -3.59
CA LEU A 151 -10.18 -15.89 -3.23
C LEU A 151 -9.63 -15.28 -1.93
N GLY A 152 -10.48 -14.58 -1.17
CA GLY A 152 -10.19 -14.10 0.19
C GLY A 152 -9.88 -12.61 0.30
N CYS A 153 -9.73 -11.86 -0.80
CA CYS A 153 -9.39 -10.43 -0.74
C CYS A 153 -10.66 -9.57 -0.58
N PHE A 154 -10.95 -9.07 0.61
CA PHE A 154 -12.17 -8.29 0.88
C PHE A 154 -11.83 -6.93 1.49
N SER A 155 -11.92 -5.87 0.69
CA SER A 155 -11.80 -4.50 1.16
C SER A 155 -12.91 -3.62 0.61
N ASN A 156 -13.38 -2.68 1.42
CA ASN A 156 -14.30 -1.62 0.98
C ASN A 156 -13.57 -0.29 0.76
N VAL A 157 -12.25 -0.25 0.97
CA VAL A 157 -11.40 0.89 0.65
C VAL A 157 -11.31 1.01 -0.87
N SER A 158 -11.16 2.24 -1.35
CA SER A 158 -10.82 2.49 -2.76
C SER A 158 -9.55 1.73 -3.15
N VAL A 159 -9.44 1.41 -4.43
CA VAL A 159 -8.24 0.80 -5.00
C VAL A 159 -7.10 1.81 -5.04
N PHE A 160 -5.88 1.34 -4.85
CA PHE A 160 -4.70 2.19 -4.88
C PHE A 160 -4.29 2.48 -6.33
N HIS A 161 -4.03 3.75 -6.59
CA HIS A 161 -3.36 4.20 -7.79
C HIS A 161 -2.09 4.96 -7.38
N GLY A 162 -1.00 4.60 -8.02
CA GLY A 162 0.34 4.99 -7.59
C GLY A 162 1.38 3.94 -7.92
N CYS A 163 2.52 4.02 -7.26
CA CYS A 163 3.64 3.12 -7.47
C CYS A 163 4.05 2.44 -6.17
N MET A 164 4.62 1.24 -6.28
CA MET A 164 5.31 0.57 -5.18
C MET A 164 6.67 0.03 -5.61
N GLN A 165 7.58 -0.11 -4.65
CA GLN A 165 8.87 -0.77 -4.79
C GLN A 165 9.34 -1.34 -3.45
N ARG A 166 10.43 -2.14 -3.46
CA ARG A 166 11.04 -2.73 -2.25
C ARG A 166 10.07 -3.52 -1.38
N ILE A 167 9.15 -4.25 -2.00
CA ILE A 167 8.13 -5.02 -1.30
C ILE A 167 8.79 -6.23 -0.62
N HIS A 168 8.66 -6.31 0.69
CA HIS A 168 9.06 -7.45 1.52
C HIS A 168 7.83 -8.00 2.23
N VAL A 169 7.73 -9.33 2.23
CA VAL A 169 6.70 -10.09 2.94
C VAL A 169 7.40 -11.13 3.79
N ASP A 170 7.07 -11.18 5.07
CA ASP A 170 7.64 -12.09 6.07
C ASP A 170 9.19 -12.04 6.09
N ASN A 171 9.76 -10.85 5.92
CA ASN A 171 11.19 -10.55 5.78
C ASN A 171 11.86 -10.99 4.46
N TYR A 172 11.11 -11.48 3.48
CA TYR A 172 11.63 -11.84 2.17
C TYR A 172 11.31 -10.77 1.13
N LEU A 173 12.34 -10.32 0.40
CA LEU A 173 12.15 -9.43 -0.74
C LEU A 173 11.37 -10.16 -1.85
N VAL A 174 10.28 -9.56 -2.30
CA VAL A 174 9.50 -10.03 -3.44
C VAL A 174 10.25 -9.73 -4.73
N ASP A 175 10.58 -10.78 -5.50
CA ASP A 175 11.18 -10.62 -6.82
C ASP A 175 10.10 -10.22 -7.85
N LEU A 176 10.01 -8.93 -8.14
CA LEU A 176 9.05 -8.36 -9.09
C LEU A 176 9.26 -8.85 -10.54
N GLU A 177 10.46 -9.30 -10.91
CA GLU A 177 10.70 -9.89 -12.23
C GLU A 177 10.10 -11.31 -12.30
N LEU A 178 10.12 -12.07 -11.21
CA LEU A 178 9.37 -13.33 -11.13
C LEU A 178 7.86 -13.10 -11.14
N VAL A 179 7.37 -12.03 -10.49
CA VAL A 179 5.95 -11.63 -10.56
C VAL A 179 5.55 -11.30 -12.00
N LYS A 180 6.33 -10.45 -12.69
CA LYS A 180 6.14 -10.09 -14.10
C LYS A 180 6.08 -11.31 -15.02
N ARG A 181 6.94 -12.31 -14.78
CA ARG A 181 6.98 -13.58 -15.53
C ARG A 181 5.91 -14.58 -15.08
N ARG A 182 5.03 -14.21 -14.14
CA ARG A 182 4.00 -15.08 -13.55
C ARG A 182 4.56 -16.37 -12.94
N LYS A 183 5.81 -16.31 -12.45
CA LYS A 183 6.46 -17.40 -11.71
C LYS A 183 6.31 -17.25 -10.20
N LEU A 184 5.89 -16.08 -9.74
CA LEU A 184 5.65 -15.76 -8.33
C LEU A 184 4.32 -15.01 -8.21
N GLY A 185 3.33 -15.60 -7.54
CA GLY A 185 2.05 -14.94 -7.29
C GLY A 185 1.21 -14.66 -8.54
N ARG A 186 0.32 -13.69 -8.45
CA ARG A 186 -0.64 -13.29 -9.49
C ARG A 186 -0.72 -11.77 -9.58
N TYR A 187 -1.10 -11.24 -10.73
CA TYR A 187 -1.34 -9.80 -10.88
C TYR A 187 -2.32 -9.54 -12.02
N ALA A 188 -2.91 -8.35 -12.03
CA ALA A 188 -3.70 -7.82 -13.15
C ALA A 188 -3.31 -6.36 -13.43
N GLU A 189 -3.32 -5.98 -14.72
CA GLU A 189 -3.21 -4.60 -15.22
C GLU A 189 -2.04 -3.75 -14.68
N MET A 190 -0.91 -4.38 -14.34
CA MET A 190 0.27 -3.69 -13.80
C MET A 190 1.23 -3.18 -14.90
N LEU A 191 1.87 -2.04 -14.64
CA LEU A 191 3.06 -1.60 -15.41
C LEU A 191 4.31 -1.88 -14.59
N PHE A 192 5.24 -2.65 -15.16
CA PHE A 192 6.50 -3.01 -14.50
C PHE A 192 7.64 -2.08 -14.95
N ASN A 193 8.58 -1.84 -14.03
CA ASN A 193 9.81 -1.06 -14.25
C ASN A 193 9.57 0.41 -14.56
N THR A 194 8.39 0.93 -14.24
CA THR A 194 8.03 2.33 -14.42
C THR A 194 7.18 2.79 -13.25
N CYS A 195 7.30 4.06 -12.93
CA CYS A 195 6.41 4.75 -12.02
C CYS A 195 5.78 5.93 -12.74
N GLY A 196 4.56 5.73 -13.25
CA GLY A 196 3.78 6.76 -13.92
C GLY A 196 2.60 7.19 -13.06
N ILE A 197 2.79 8.24 -12.26
CA ILE A 197 1.67 8.94 -11.60
C ILE A 197 1.33 10.20 -12.40
N THR A 198 0.04 10.51 -12.51
CA THR A 198 -0.42 11.75 -13.14
C THR A 198 -0.88 12.71 -12.06
N ASP A 199 -0.40 13.94 -12.10
CA ASP A 199 -0.94 15.04 -11.29
C ASP A 199 -2.10 15.70 -12.06
N ARG A 200 -3.31 15.54 -11.54
CA ARG A 200 -4.58 16.05 -12.06
C ARG A 200 -4.95 17.40 -11.44
N CYS A 201 -4.25 17.81 -10.39
CA CYS A 201 -4.44 19.09 -9.73
C CYS A 201 -3.48 20.17 -10.25
N THR A 202 -2.64 19.84 -11.24
CA THR A 202 -1.72 20.80 -11.89
C THR A 202 -1.98 20.84 -13.41
N PRO A 203 -2.41 21.99 -13.97
CA PRO A 203 -2.75 23.24 -13.27
C PRO A 203 -4.00 23.09 -12.39
N ASN A 204 -4.09 23.86 -11.30
CA ASN A 204 -5.26 23.80 -10.42
C ASN A 204 -6.47 24.41 -11.13
N LEU A 205 -7.46 23.55 -11.43
CA LEU A 205 -8.71 23.94 -12.09
C LEU A 205 -9.79 24.40 -11.10
N CYS A 206 -9.56 24.30 -9.80
CA CYS A 206 -10.45 24.82 -8.77
C CYS A 206 -10.27 26.34 -8.65
N GLU A 207 -11.32 27.08 -9.01
CA GLU A 207 -11.34 28.54 -8.96
C GLU A 207 -11.60 29.07 -7.54
N HIS A 208 -11.43 30.38 -7.35
CA HIS A 208 -11.77 31.10 -6.12
C HIS A 208 -11.17 30.53 -4.82
N GLY A 209 -9.98 29.91 -4.92
CA GLY A 209 -9.27 29.35 -3.77
C GLY A 209 -9.81 27.99 -3.32
N GLY A 210 -10.59 27.29 -4.16
CA GLY A 210 -11.00 25.91 -3.91
C GLY A 210 -9.80 24.96 -3.81
N ILE A 211 -9.94 23.93 -2.96
CA ILE A 211 -8.89 22.94 -2.73
C ILE A 211 -9.07 21.81 -3.73
N CYS A 212 -8.04 21.55 -4.55
CA CYS A 212 -8.05 20.40 -5.45
C CYS A 212 -7.64 19.13 -4.70
N LEU A 213 -8.48 18.11 -4.79
CA LEU A 213 -8.29 16.78 -4.23
C LEU A 213 -8.21 15.76 -5.37
N GLN A 214 -7.10 15.03 -5.46
CA GLN A 214 -6.95 14.00 -6.48
C GLN A 214 -7.52 12.65 -6.04
N THR A 215 -8.18 11.97 -6.98
CA THR A 215 -8.67 10.59 -6.89
C THR A 215 -8.03 9.73 -7.98
N SER A 216 -8.25 8.41 -7.93
CA SER A 216 -7.72 7.46 -8.91
C SER A 216 -8.15 7.74 -10.34
N GLU A 217 -9.38 8.20 -10.54
CA GLU A 217 -9.94 8.44 -11.88
C GLU A 217 -9.90 9.92 -12.29
N ASN A 218 -10.11 10.85 -11.35
CA ASN A 218 -10.26 12.28 -11.63
C ASN A 218 -9.77 13.19 -10.49
N PHE A 219 -9.99 14.50 -10.59
CA PHE A 219 -9.87 15.43 -9.47
C PHE A 219 -11.25 15.89 -9.00
N VAL A 220 -11.32 16.37 -7.76
CA VAL A 220 -12.51 16.95 -7.13
C VAL A 220 -12.11 18.28 -6.50
N CYS A 221 -12.94 19.31 -6.64
CA CYS A 221 -12.74 20.57 -5.94
C CYS A 221 -13.58 20.62 -4.66
N ASP A 222 -12.93 20.84 -3.53
CA ASP A 222 -13.60 21.25 -2.29
C ASP A 222 -13.81 22.77 -2.32
N CYS A 223 -15.09 23.16 -2.38
CA CYS A 223 -15.52 24.55 -2.46
C CYS A 223 -16.13 25.08 -1.13
N GLU A 224 -16.21 24.29 -0.06
CA GLU A 224 -17.01 24.61 1.15
C GLU A 224 -16.63 25.95 1.81
N ARG A 225 -15.37 26.37 1.63
CA ARG A 225 -14.82 27.58 2.27
C ARG A 225 -14.62 28.75 1.30
N THR A 226 -15.25 28.69 0.12
CA THR A 226 -15.05 29.67 -0.95
C THR A 226 -16.25 30.59 -1.16
N GLY A 227 -17.47 30.17 -0.81
CA GLY A 227 -18.71 30.86 -1.19
C GLY A 227 -19.12 30.62 -2.66
N TYR A 228 -18.48 29.65 -3.31
CA TYR A 228 -18.77 29.22 -4.67
C TYR A 228 -19.13 27.73 -4.68
N LYS A 229 -19.82 27.30 -5.74
CA LYS A 229 -20.28 25.93 -5.97
C LYS A 229 -20.00 25.47 -7.40
N GLY A 230 -20.27 24.19 -7.65
CA GLY A 230 -20.03 23.54 -8.93
C GLY A 230 -18.68 22.80 -8.97
N PRO A 231 -18.41 22.06 -10.07
CA PRO A 231 -17.30 21.11 -10.13
C PRO A 231 -15.91 21.76 -10.04
N THR A 232 -15.81 23.05 -10.37
CA THR A 232 -14.56 23.84 -10.34
C THR A 232 -14.66 25.07 -9.44
N CYS A 233 -15.67 25.13 -8.55
CA CYS A 233 -15.94 26.31 -7.71
C CYS A 233 -16.13 27.62 -8.52
N HIS A 234 -16.66 27.54 -9.75
CA HIS A 234 -16.83 28.71 -10.62
C HIS A 234 -18.11 29.51 -10.31
N ASN A 235 -19.19 28.83 -9.90
CA ASN A 235 -20.51 29.46 -9.77
C ASN A 235 -20.68 30.09 -8.39
N CYS A 236 -21.15 31.33 -8.30
CA CYS A 236 -21.51 31.93 -7.01
C CYS A 236 -22.63 31.15 -6.33
N GLU A 237 -22.55 30.96 -5.01
CA GLU A 237 -23.62 30.35 -4.23
C GLU A 237 -24.84 31.25 -4.11
#